data_AF-A0A6J4FF95-F1
#
_entry.id   AF-A0A6J4FF95-F1
#
_cell.length_a   1.000
_cell.length_b   1.000
_cell.length_c   1.000
_cell.angle_alpha   90.00
_cell.angle_beta   90.00
_cell.angle_gamma   90.00
#
_symmetry.space_group_name_H-M   'P 1'
#
loop_
_entity.id
_entity.type
_entity.pdbx_description
1 polymer ?
#
loop_
_entity_poly.entity_id
_entity_poly.type
_entity_poly.pdbx_seq_one_letter_code
_entity_poly.pdbx_strand_id
1 'polypeptide(L)'
;MLRQTAFTLCVAALVAACNGPVRDGMGGSGSSPAYFGFRSDEQHALSTIAALEQGKAVEWKISDSSFGSARPTLAAYQDRGGRACRGLAQSRTDGSDVTAREVTGCKSLDGTWVVSDYAADKAD
;
A
#
# COMPACT_ATOMS: atom_id res chain seq x y z
N MET A 1 -31.35 -19.92 50.74
CA MET A 1 -31.75 -19.89 49.31
C MET A 1 -30.66 -20.56 48.50
N LEU A 2 -31.02 -21.60 47.77
CA LEU A 2 -30.15 -22.54 47.08
C LEU A 2 -30.17 -22.21 45.57
N ARG A 3 -29.01 -22.02 44.93
CA ARG A 3 -28.53 -22.79 43.75
C ARG A 3 -27.50 -22.01 42.93
N GLN A 4 -26.32 -22.63 42.87
CA GLN A 4 -25.36 -22.54 41.76
C GLN A 4 -26.04 -22.93 40.45
N THR A 5 -25.61 -22.32 39.35
CA THR A 5 -25.36 -23.03 38.08
C THR A 5 -24.40 -22.22 37.22
N ALA A 6 -23.17 -22.72 37.10
CA ALA A 6 -22.31 -22.45 35.96
C ALA A 6 -22.84 -23.24 34.75
N PHE A 7 -22.84 -22.63 33.57
CA PHE A 7 -22.91 -23.36 32.31
C PHE A 7 -21.89 -22.77 31.34
N THR A 8 -20.78 -23.49 31.22
CA THR A 8 -19.81 -23.38 30.12
C THR A 8 -20.45 -23.96 28.87
N LEU A 9 -20.48 -23.20 27.78
CA LEU A 9 -20.77 -23.72 26.44
C LEU A 9 -19.76 -23.11 25.46
N CYS A 10 -18.71 -23.87 25.17
CA CYS A 10 -17.94 -23.74 23.94
C CYS A 10 -18.79 -24.30 22.80
N VAL A 11 -18.98 -23.51 21.73
CA VAL A 11 -19.29 -24.04 20.40
C VAL A 11 -18.42 -23.29 19.39
N ALA A 12 -17.45 -24.01 18.84
CA ALA A 12 -16.74 -23.63 17.63
C ALA A 12 -17.51 -24.20 16.41
N ALA A 13 -17.77 -23.35 15.42
CA ALA A 13 -18.23 -23.67 14.06
C ALA A 13 -18.43 -22.35 13.31
N LEU A 14 -18.19 -22.14 12.01
CA LEU A 14 -17.52 -22.85 10.94
C LEU A 14 -17.44 -21.81 9.80
N VAL A 15 -16.29 -21.76 9.14
CA VAL A 15 -15.99 -21.23 7.80
C VAL A 15 -17.22 -20.83 6.96
N ALA A 16 -17.44 -19.52 6.75
CA ALA A 16 -18.24 -19.03 5.65
C ALA A 16 -17.33 -18.74 4.45
N ALA A 17 -17.26 -19.71 3.54
CA ALA A 17 -16.71 -19.53 2.21
C ALA A 17 -17.67 -18.65 1.38
N CYS A 18 -17.32 -17.39 1.18
CA CYS A 18 -17.94 -16.53 0.18
C CYS A 18 -16.99 -16.42 -1.02
N ASN A 19 -17.04 -17.41 -1.91
CA ASN A 19 -16.58 -17.27 -3.29
C ASN A 19 -17.51 -16.31 -4.01
N GLY A 20 -17.16 -15.03 -4.04
CA GLY A 20 -17.74 -14.08 -4.99
C GLY A 20 -17.16 -14.31 -6.39
N PRO A 21 -17.94 -14.12 -7.47
CA PRO A 21 -17.42 -14.30 -8.82
C PRO A 21 -16.32 -13.27 -9.10
N VAL A 22 -15.17 -13.78 -9.54
CA VAL A 22 -14.05 -13.01 -10.07
C VAL A 22 -14.58 -12.18 -11.24
N ARG A 23 -14.66 -10.85 -11.07
CA ARG A 23 -14.97 -9.93 -12.17
C ARG A 23 -13.72 -9.84 -13.04
N ASP A 24 -13.75 -10.54 -14.17
CA ASP A 24 -12.91 -10.25 -15.32
C ASP A 24 -13.16 -8.80 -15.74
N GLY A 25 -12.15 -7.96 -15.57
CA GLY A 25 -12.25 -6.53 -15.82
C GLY A 25 -10.95 -5.79 -15.56
N MET A 26 -9.80 -6.37 -15.89
CA MET A 26 -8.53 -5.62 -15.96
C MET A 26 -8.49 -4.83 -17.26
N GLY A 27 -9.28 -3.75 -17.28
CA GLY A 27 -9.12 -2.65 -18.20
C GLY A 27 -7.95 -1.77 -17.75
N GLY A 28 -6.81 -1.93 -18.43
CA GLY A 28 -5.77 -0.93 -18.65
C GLY A 28 -5.34 -0.06 -17.48
N SER A 29 -4.45 -0.56 -16.62
CA SER A 29 -3.52 0.32 -15.92
C SER A 29 -2.39 0.71 -16.88
N GLY A 30 -2.28 2.02 -17.12
CA GLY A 30 -1.20 2.62 -17.90
C GLY A 30 0.16 2.14 -17.43
N SER A 31 1.05 1.98 -18.40
CA SER A 31 2.38 1.39 -18.31
C SER A 31 3.19 1.89 -17.10
N SER A 32 3.21 1.11 -16.03
CA SER A 32 4.34 1.12 -15.08
C SER A 32 5.55 0.46 -15.76
N PRO A 33 6.80 0.92 -15.52
CA PRO A 33 7.98 0.35 -16.14
C PRO A 33 8.07 -1.16 -15.88
N ALA A 34 8.23 -1.93 -16.96
CA ALA A 34 7.85 -3.34 -17.11
C ALA A 34 8.73 -4.39 -16.38
N TYR A 35 9.14 -4.18 -15.13
CA TYR A 35 10.06 -5.10 -14.41
C TYR A 35 9.58 -5.55 -13.02
N PHE A 36 8.28 -5.61 -12.80
CA PHE A 36 7.74 -6.10 -11.55
C PHE A 36 6.99 -7.42 -11.78
N GLY A 37 7.33 -8.45 -11.00
CA GLY A 37 6.54 -9.68 -10.94
C GLY A 37 5.32 -9.47 -10.04
N PHE A 38 4.21 -10.15 -10.30
CA PHE A 38 2.92 -9.95 -9.62
C PHE A 38 2.99 -9.81 -8.08
N ARG A 39 3.78 -10.67 -7.41
CA ARG A 39 3.98 -10.59 -5.94
C ARG A 39 4.83 -9.39 -5.50
N SER A 40 5.82 -9.02 -6.29
CA SER A 40 6.66 -7.85 -6.04
C SER A 40 5.87 -6.55 -6.24
N ASP A 41 5.00 -6.51 -7.25
CA ASP A 41 4.09 -5.39 -7.50
C ASP A 41 3.13 -5.15 -6.34
N GLU A 42 2.49 -6.23 -5.87
CA GLU A 42 1.55 -6.15 -4.76
C GLU A 42 2.23 -5.63 -3.48
N GLN A 43 3.40 -6.17 -3.13
CA GLN A 43 4.14 -5.72 -1.95
C GLN A 43 4.64 -4.28 -2.08
N HIS A 44 5.07 -3.88 -3.28
CA HIS A 44 5.45 -2.50 -3.57
C HIS A 44 4.26 -1.55 -3.40
N ALA A 45 3.10 -1.89 -3.96
CA ALA A 45 1.89 -1.08 -3.84
C ALA A 45 1.43 -0.95 -2.38
N LEU A 46 1.37 -2.06 -1.64
CA LEU A 46 1.01 -2.07 -0.23
C LEU A 46 1.96 -1.24 0.63
N SER A 47 3.27 -1.37 0.40
CA SER A 47 4.28 -0.60 1.13
C SER A 47 4.22 0.90 0.82
N THR A 48 3.91 1.23 -0.43
CA THR A 48 3.68 2.62 -0.85
C THR A 48 2.51 3.23 -0.11
N ILE A 49 1.35 2.55 -0.11
CA ILE A 49 0.15 3.01 0.59
C ILE A 49 0.41 3.12 2.10
N ALA A 50 1.08 2.12 2.70
CA ALA A 50 1.43 2.15 4.11
C ALA A 50 2.33 3.35 4.47
N ALA A 51 3.33 3.66 3.64
CA ALA A 51 4.19 4.82 3.84
C ALA A 51 3.41 6.15 3.70
N LEU A 52 2.44 6.23 2.78
CA LEU A 52 1.57 7.39 2.62
C LEU A 52 0.65 7.60 3.82
N GLU A 53 -0.02 6.55 4.28
CA GLU A 53 -0.95 6.59 5.42
C GLU A 53 -0.23 6.89 6.73
N GLN A 54 0.88 6.21 6.99
CA GLN A 54 1.57 6.29 8.27
C GLN A 54 2.55 7.47 8.35
N GLY A 55 2.99 7.99 7.20
CA GLY A 55 4.07 8.97 7.15
C GLY A 55 5.38 8.44 7.74
N LYS A 56 5.65 7.14 7.58
CA LYS A 56 6.86 6.47 8.05
C LYS A 56 7.51 5.69 6.91
N ALA A 57 8.82 5.45 7.04
CA ALA A 57 9.53 4.55 6.15
C ALA A 57 8.97 3.13 6.26
N VAL A 58 8.71 2.50 5.12
CA VAL A 58 8.29 1.10 5.02
C VAL A 58 9.26 0.38 4.11
N GLU A 59 9.68 -0.82 4.50
CA GLU A 59 10.54 -1.70 3.74
C GLU A 59 9.80 -3.00 3.45
N TRP A 60 10.03 -3.58 2.28
CA TRP A 60 9.50 -4.90 1.92
C TRP A 60 10.59 -5.77 1.33
N LYS A 61 10.45 -7.08 1.58
CA LYS A 61 11.36 -8.10 1.08
C LYS A 61 10.68 -8.87 -0.06
N ILE A 62 11.38 -9.02 -1.17
CA ILE A 62 10.94 -9.81 -2.33
C ILE A 62 11.63 -11.18 -2.31
N SER A 63 12.94 -11.19 -2.03
CA SER A 63 13.77 -12.39 -1.85
C SER A 63 14.93 -12.09 -0.90
N ASP A 64 15.85 -13.02 -0.70
CA ASP A 64 17.05 -12.79 0.13
C ASP A 64 18.01 -11.75 -0.47
N SER A 65 18.00 -11.58 -1.79
CA SER A 65 18.84 -10.62 -2.51
C SER A 65 18.04 -9.44 -3.10
N SER A 66 16.74 -9.37 -2.86
CA SER A 66 15.86 -8.34 -3.40
C SER A 66 14.94 -7.75 -2.35
N PHE A 67 14.99 -6.43 -2.20
CA PHE A 67 14.23 -5.66 -1.23
C PHE A 67 13.88 -4.27 -1.78
N GLY A 68 12.87 -3.64 -1.20
CA GLY A 68 12.51 -2.27 -1.54
C GLY A 68 12.15 -1.45 -0.31
N SER A 69 12.11 -0.13 -0.50
CA SER A 69 11.72 0.83 0.51
C SER A 69 10.88 1.95 -0.07
N ALA A 70 9.98 2.49 0.75
CA ALA A 70 9.21 3.69 0.48
C ALA A 70 9.33 4.60 1.71
N ARG A 71 9.94 5.77 1.52
CA ARG A 71 10.30 6.70 2.61
C ARG A 71 9.69 8.07 2.34
N PRO A 72 8.96 8.67 3.30
CA PRO A 72 8.51 10.04 3.18
C PRO A 72 9.68 11.00 3.00
N THR A 73 9.63 11.82 1.95
CA THR A 73 10.63 12.87 1.68
C THR A 73 10.18 14.24 2.15
N LEU A 74 8.87 14.44 2.22
CA LEU A 74 8.24 15.71 2.59
C LEU A 74 7.24 15.51 3.72
N ALA A 75 6.99 16.59 4.46
CA ALA A 75 5.84 16.67 5.34
C ALA A 75 4.54 16.48 4.54
N ALA A 76 3.50 15.97 5.20
CA ALA A 76 2.18 15.96 4.57
C ALA A 76 1.74 17.40 4.28
N TYR A 77 1.13 17.59 3.12
CA TYR A 77 0.61 18.88 2.68
C TYR A 77 -0.77 18.69 2.05
N GLN A 78 -1.45 19.79 1.75
CA GLN A 78 -2.68 19.76 0.95
C GLN A 78 -2.38 20.35 -0.43
N ASP A 79 -2.86 19.71 -1.49
CA ASP A 79 -2.82 20.34 -2.81
C ASP A 79 -3.87 21.47 -2.92
N ARG A 80 -3.87 22.17 -4.06
CA ARG A 80 -4.85 23.23 -4.34
C ARG A 80 -6.31 22.77 -4.31
N GLY A 81 -6.56 21.46 -4.45
CA GLY A 81 -7.87 20.84 -4.33
C GLY A 81 -8.22 20.41 -2.90
N GLY A 82 -7.37 20.70 -1.91
CA GLY A 82 -7.56 20.30 -0.51
C GLY A 82 -7.26 18.83 -0.24
N ARG A 83 -6.67 18.09 -1.18
CA ARG A 83 -6.35 16.66 -1.00
C ARG A 83 -5.10 16.51 -0.15
N ALA A 84 -5.13 15.58 0.80
CA ALA A 84 -3.96 15.24 1.60
C ALA A 84 -2.91 14.55 0.72
N CYS A 85 -1.74 15.16 0.59
CA CYS A 85 -0.65 14.70 -0.25
C CYS A 85 0.63 14.48 0.57
N ARG A 86 1.51 13.61 0.06
CA ARG A 86 2.82 13.33 0.64
C ARG A 86 3.80 12.90 -0.45
N GLY A 87 5.01 13.46 -0.40
CA GLY A 87 6.13 13.01 -1.21
C GLY A 87 6.80 11.77 -0.61
N LEU A 88 7.16 10.81 -1.46
CA LEU A 88 7.92 9.61 -1.11
C LEU A 88 9.15 9.46 -2.02
N ALA A 89 10.25 8.99 -1.45
CA ALA A 89 11.34 8.35 -2.18
C ALA A 89 11.13 6.84 -2.13
N GLN A 90 11.14 6.20 -3.29
CA GLN A 90 11.05 4.76 -3.43
C GLN A 90 12.37 4.22 -3.94
N SER A 91 12.83 3.10 -3.39
CA SER A 91 14.01 2.40 -3.88
C SER A 91 13.72 0.90 -3.96
N ARG A 92 14.32 0.22 -4.93
CA ARG A 92 14.35 -1.25 -5.01
C ARG A 92 15.75 -1.68 -5.38
N THR A 93 16.26 -2.65 -4.63
CA THR A 93 17.53 -3.31 -4.89
C THR A 93 17.23 -4.73 -5.34
N ASP A 94 17.75 -5.12 -6.51
CA ASP A 94 17.69 -6.48 -7.05
C ASP A 94 19.12 -6.97 -7.29
N GLY A 95 19.70 -7.67 -6.32
CA GLY A 95 21.12 -8.05 -6.38
C GLY A 95 22.02 -6.81 -6.29
N SER A 96 22.74 -6.51 -7.38
CA SER A 96 23.59 -5.30 -7.50
C SER A 96 22.86 -4.10 -8.10
N ASP A 97 21.69 -4.30 -8.69
CA ASP A 97 20.96 -3.24 -9.38
C ASP A 97 20.09 -2.47 -8.40
N VAL A 98 20.23 -1.14 -8.39
CA VAL A 98 19.42 -0.25 -7.55
C VAL A 98 18.62 0.66 -8.46
N THR A 99 17.30 0.63 -8.30
CA THR A 99 16.37 1.57 -8.92
C THR A 99 15.80 2.47 -7.84
N ALA A 100 15.71 3.77 -8.12
CA ALA A 100 15.12 4.74 -7.22
C ALA A 100 14.26 5.74 -8.00
N ARG A 101 13.18 6.20 -7.39
CA ARG A 101 12.31 7.24 -7.92
C ARG A 101 11.68 8.05 -6.81
N GLU A 102 11.33 9.28 -7.11
CA GLU A 102 10.50 10.12 -6.25
C GLU A 102 9.08 10.16 -6.78
N VAL A 103 8.11 10.03 -5.88
CA VAL A 103 6.68 10.02 -6.21
C VAL A 103 5.91 10.90 -5.23
N THR A 104 4.76 11.38 -5.66
CA THR A 104 3.77 12.00 -4.79
C THR A 104 2.53 11.13 -4.73
N GLY A 105 2.08 10.82 -3.52
CA GLY A 105 0.75 10.25 -3.29
C GLY A 105 -0.21 11.32 -2.80
N CYS A 106 -1.37 11.44 -3.43
CA CYS A 106 -2.48 12.28 -2.96
C CYS A 106 -3.73 11.45 -2.72
N LYS A 107 -4.37 11.66 -1.57
CA LYS A 107 -5.60 10.95 -1.18
C LYS A 107 -6.81 11.62 -1.83
N SER A 108 -7.51 10.87 -2.65
CA SER A 108 -8.77 11.26 -3.26
C SER A 108 -9.89 11.30 -2.21
N LEU A 109 -11.03 11.92 -2.56
CA LEU A 109 -12.18 12.10 -1.67
C LEU A 109 -12.83 10.78 -1.24
N ASP A 110 -12.69 9.73 -2.05
CA ASP A 110 -13.12 8.36 -1.76
C ASP A 110 -12.14 7.61 -0.84
N GLY A 111 -11.03 8.25 -0.44
CA GLY A 111 -9.98 7.65 0.39
C GLY A 111 -8.90 6.91 -0.40
N THR A 112 -9.03 6.81 -1.72
CA THR A 112 -8.04 6.13 -2.58
C THR A 112 -6.77 6.97 -2.74
N TRP A 113 -5.60 6.35 -2.63
CA TRP A 113 -4.33 7.01 -2.94
C TRP A 113 -4.04 6.95 -4.43
N VAL A 114 -3.80 8.12 -5.03
CA VAL A 114 -3.27 8.24 -6.39
C VAL A 114 -1.80 8.61 -6.28
N VAL A 115 -0.94 7.75 -6.84
CA VAL A 115 0.51 7.92 -6.85
C VAL A 115 0.94 8.32 -8.26
N SER A 116 1.68 9.42 -8.38
CA SER A 116 2.29 9.87 -9.63
C SER A 116 3.76 10.17 -9.42
N ASP A 117 4.55 10.21 -10.49
CA ASP A 117 5.92 10.69 -10.42
C ASP A 117 5.96 12.10 -9.81
N TYR A 118 7.00 12.37 -9.02
CA TYR A 118 7.13 13.63 -8.30
C TYR A 118 7.25 14.80 -9.29
N ALA A 119 6.41 15.80 -9.11
CA ALA A 119 6.48 17.07 -9.82
C ALA A 119 6.55 18.19 -8.77
N ALA A 120 7.71 18.86 -8.68
CA ALA A 120 7.99 19.92 -7.71
C ALA A 120 6.94 21.04 -7.77
N ASP A 121 6.38 21.29 -8.96
CA ASP A 121 5.41 22.35 -9.25
C ASP A 121 4.03 22.18 -8.55
N LYS A 122 3.81 21.07 -7.83
CA LYS A 122 2.58 20.80 -7.08
C LYS A 122 2.71 20.98 -5.56
N ALA A 123 3.89 21.31 -5.07
CA ALA A 123 4.12 21.75 -3.70
C ALA A 123 4.27 23.28 -3.73
N ASP A 124 3.17 24.00 -3.51
CA ASP A 124 3.20 25.46 -3.34
C ASP A 124 3.91 25.86 -2.04
#